data_AF-A0A924NXD7-F1
#
_entry.id   AF-A0A924NXD7-F1
#
_cell.length_a   1.000
_cell.length_b   1.000
_cell.length_c   1.000
_cell.angle_alpha   90.00
_cell.angle_beta   90.00
_cell.angle_gamma   90.00
#
_symmetry.space_group_name_H-M   'P 1'
#
loop_
_entity.id
_entity.type
_entity.pdbx_description
1 polymer ?
#
loop_
_entity_poly.entity_id
_entity_poly.type
_entity_poly.pdbx_seq_one_letter_code
_entity_poly.pdbx_strand_id
1 'polypeptide(L)' 'GSAVAEALAAEGIVKPILMLGLPDKFIDHGDPAALLASVGLDAKGIAASIRQRFGAIEPRLVVNNT' A
#
# COMPACT_ATOMS: atom_id res chain seq x y z
N GLY A 1 2.44 -5.09 -6.87
CA GLY A 1 3.35 -4.72 -5.79
C GLY A 1 4.74 -5.31 -5.99
N SER A 2 4.85 -6.64 -6.04
CA SER A 2 6.12 -7.36 -6.23
C SER A 2 6.90 -6.90 -7.46
N ALA A 3 6.26 -6.82 -8.63
CA ALA A 3 6.91 -6.38 -9.87
C ALA A 3 7.59 -5.00 -9.76
N VAL A 4 7.01 -4.06 -9.01
CA VAL A 4 7.61 -2.74 -8.77
C VAL A 4 8.82 -2.85 -7.83
N ALA A 5 8.70 -3.66 -6.77
CA ALA A 5 9.80 -3.91 -5.85
C ALA A 5 10.99 -4.60 -6.55
N GLU A 6 10.70 -5.56 -7.43
CA GLU A 6 11.69 -6.25 -8.26
C GLU A 6 12.39 -5.29 -9.23
N ALA A 7 11.64 -4.43 -9.91
CA ALA A 7 12.21 -3.41 -10.79
C ALA A 7 13.13 -2.45 -10.03
N LEU A 8 12.71 -1.97 -8.85
CA LEU A 8 13.55 -1.12 -8.00
C LEU A 8 14.82 -1.84 -7.55
N ALA A 9 14.72 -3.12 -7.19
CA ALA A 9 15.86 -3.94 -6.80
C ALA A 9 16.85 -4.15 -7.96
N ALA A 10 16.36 -4.39 -9.18
CA ALA A 10 17.18 -4.55 -10.37
C ALA A 10 18.00 -3.28 -10.69
N GLU A 11 17.42 -2.09 -10.43
CA GLU A 11 18.08 -0.79 -10.58
C GLU A 11 18.93 -0.38 -9.36
N GLY A 12 19.05 -1.24 -8.34
CA GLY A 12 19.77 -0.93 -7.10
C GLY A 12 19.13 0.18 -6.24
N ILE A 13 17.86 0.50 -6.48
CA ILE A 13 17.13 1.55 -5.77
C ILE A 13 16.57 1.01 -4.46
N VAL A 14 17.24 1.32 -3.35
CA VAL A 14 16.78 0.92 -2.01
C VAL A 14 15.89 2.03 -1.41
N LYS A 15 14.58 1.84 -1.49
CA LYS A 15 13.58 2.75 -0.88
C LYS A 15 12.58 1.96 -0.03
N PRO A 16 12.09 2.53 1.09
CA PRO A 16 11.07 1.88 1.90
C PRO A 16 9.75 1.75 1.12
N ILE A 17 9.28 0.54 0.84
CA ILE A 17 7.98 0.26 0.18
C ILE A 17 6.94 -0.18 1.21
N LEU A 18 5.68 0.23 1.04
CA LEU A 18 4.52 -0.30 1.76
C LEU A 18 3.69 -1.14 0.79
N MET A 19 3.52 -2.42 1.09
CA MET A 19 2.77 -3.35 0.24
C MET A 19 1.36 -3.50 0.78
N LEU A 20 0.38 -2.99 0.04
CA LEU A 20 -1.05 -3.18 0.32
C LEU A 20 -1.65 -4.04 -0.78
N GLY A 21 -2.24 -5.16 -0.42
CA GLY A 21 -2.79 -6.13 -1.34
C GLY A 21 -3.69 -7.12 -0.64
N LEU A 22 -4.38 -7.95 -1.42
CA LEU A 22 -5.23 -8.99 -0.88
C LEU A 22 -4.38 -10.03 -0.14
N PRO A 23 -4.87 -10.56 1.00
CA PRO A 23 -4.21 -11.65 1.68
C PRO A 23 -4.26 -12.92 0.82
N ASP A 24 -3.24 -13.76 0.94
CA ASP A 24 -3.17 -15.06 0.25
C ASP A 24 -4.06 -16.10 0.96
N LYS A 25 -5.37 -15.84 0.93
CA LYS A 25 -6.42 -16.70 1.47
C LYS A 25 -7.69 -16.47 0.67
N PHE A 26 -8.52 -17.50 0.58
CA PHE A 26 -9.85 -17.34 0.03
C PHE A 26 -10.66 -16.36 0.88
N ILE A 27 -11.32 -15.43 0.20
CA ILE A 27 -12.25 -14.46 0.78
C ILE A 27 -13.61 -14.81 0.20
N ASP A 28 -14.64 -14.70 1.03
CA ASP A 28 -16.00 -15.11 0.67
C ASP A 28 -16.54 -14.29 -0.51
N HIS A 29 -17.54 -14.81 -1.19
CA HIS A 29 -18.18 -14.11 -2.31
C HIS A 29 -19.16 -13.06 -1.78
N GLY A 30 -19.20 -11.89 -2.41
CA GLY A 30 -20.09 -10.82 -1.98
C GLY A 30 -19.81 -9.52 -2.70
N ASP A 31 -20.30 -8.43 -2.12
CA ASP A 31 -20.06 -7.09 -2.64
C ASP A 31 -18.56 -6.75 -2.62
N PRO A 32 -17.93 -6.40 -3.77
CA PRO A 32 -16.51 -6.11 -3.85
C PRO A 32 -16.06 -5.00 -2.89
N ALA A 33 -16.89 -3.98 -2.66
CA ALA A 33 -16.53 -2.89 -1.75
C ALA A 33 -16.50 -3.36 -0.29
N ALA A 34 -17.48 -4.18 0.13
CA ALA A 34 -17.48 -4.82 1.43
C ALA A 34 -16.27 -5.75 1.63
N LEU A 35 -15.89 -6.52 0.60
CA LEU A 35 -14.72 -7.39 0.65
C LEU A 35 -13.43 -6.58 0.82
N LEU A 36 -13.24 -5.51 0.04
CA LEU A 36 -12.07 -4.63 0.17
C LEU A 36 -12.02 -3.96 1.54
N ALA A 37 -13.15 -3.48 2.05
CA ALA A 37 -13.24 -2.91 3.39
C ALA A 37 -12.87 -3.93 4.48
N SER A 38 -13.30 -5.19 4.33
CA SER A 38 -12.99 -6.27 5.29
C SER A 38 -11.49 -6.55 5.43
N VAL A 39 -10.71 -6.26 4.40
CA VAL A 39 -9.25 -6.43 4.38
C VAL A 39 -8.48 -5.10 4.49
N GLY A 40 -9.17 -3.99 4.77
CA GLY A 40 -8.55 -2.67 4.92
C GLY A 40 -8.01 -2.07 3.61
N LEU A 41 -8.50 -2.55 2.46
CA LEU A 41 -8.18 -2.01 1.12
C LEU A 41 -9.20 -0.97 0.65
N ASP A 42 -10.07 -0.50 1.55
CA ASP A 42 -10.89 0.69 1.32
C ASP A 42 -10.12 1.98 1.63
N ALA A 43 -10.72 3.12 1.33
CA ALA A 43 -10.09 4.43 1.54
C ALA A 43 -9.64 4.65 3.00
N LYS A 44 -10.43 4.19 3.98
CA LYS A 44 -10.12 4.33 5.41
C LYS A 44 -8.96 3.44 5.81
N GLY A 45 -8.95 2.18 5.40
CA GLY A 45 -7.88 1.22 5.70
C GLY A 45 -6.55 1.60 5.05
N ILE A 46 -6.57 2.09 3.80
CA ILE A 46 -5.36 2.60 3.13
C ILE A 46 -4.80 3.81 3.89
N ALA A 47 -5.65 4.78 4.24
CA ALA A 47 -5.21 5.96 4.99
C ALA A 47 -4.66 5.59 6.37
N ALA A 48 -5.27 4.64 7.07
CA ALA A 48 -4.78 4.12 8.34
C ALA A 48 -3.40 3.45 8.19
N SER A 49 -3.21 2.63 7.15
CA SER A 49 -1.94 1.96 6.86
C SER A 49 -0.81 2.95 6.58
N ILE A 50 -1.11 4.04 5.85
CA ILE A 50 -0.15 5.12 5.60
C ILE A 50 0.19 5.83 6.91
N ARG A 51 -0.80 6.23 7.72
CA ARG A 51 -0.56 6.90 9.01
C ARG A 51 0.25 6.02 9.96
N GLN A 52 -0.04 4.71 10.02
CA GLN A 52 0.73 3.78 10.85
C GLN A 52 2.20 3.72 10.44
N ARG A 53 2.48 3.78 9.13
CA ARG A 53 3.85 3.74 8.61
C ARG A 53 4.65 5.00 8.95
N PHE A 54 4.04 6.18 8.86
CA PHE A 54 4.74 7.46 9.04
C PHE A 54 4.58 8.06 10.46
N GLY A 55 3.67 7.53 11.28
CA GLY A 55 3.39 8.01 12.63
C GLY A 55 2.75 9.42 12.62
N ALA A 56 3.12 10.24 13.61
CA ALA A 56 2.68 11.65 13.70
C ALA A 56 3.41 12.59 12.71
N ILE A 57 4.31 12.05 11.89
CA ILE A 57 5.05 12.83 10.90
C ILE A 57 4.26 12.76 9.59
N GLU A 58 3.69 13.87 9.16
CA GLU A 58 3.05 13.91 7.85
C GLU A 58 4.10 13.66 6.74
N PRO A 59 3.80 12.79 5.75
CA PRO A 59 4.72 12.55 4.66
C PRO A 59 4.94 13.86 3.90
N ARG A 60 6.18 14.35 3.92
CA ARG A 60 6.58 15.53 3.16
C ARG A 60 6.46 15.22 1.67
N LEU A 61 5.53 15.88 0.99
CA LEU A 61 5.42 15.83 -0.46
C LEU A 61 6.72 16.40 -1.05
N VAL A 62 7.50 15.57 -1.75
CA VAL A 62 8.67 16.02 -2.50
C VAL A 62 8.25 16.08 -3.97
N VAL A 63 8.10 17.30 -4.49
CA VAL A 63 7.86 17.51 -5.91
C VAL A 63 9.20 17.40 -6.64
N ASN A 64 9.42 16.30 -7.36
CA ASN A 64 10.52 16.20 -8.31
C ASN A 64 10.07 16.85 -9.62
N ASN A 65 10.32 18.15 -9.75
CA ASN A 65 10.14 18.87 -11.00
C ASN A 65 11.44 18.73 -11.82
N THR A 66 11.40 17.94 -12.88
CA THR A 66 12.44 17.91 -13.92
C THR A 66 12.37 19.19 -14.77
#